data_AF-A0A3T1D997-F1
#
_entry.id   AF-A0A3T1D997-F1
#
_cell.length_a   1.000
_cell.length_b   1.000
_cell.length_c   1.000
_cell.angle_alpha   90.00
_cell.angle_beta   90.00
_cell.angle_gamma   90.00
#
_symmetry.space_group_name_H-M   'P 1'
#
loop_
_entity.id
_entity.type
_entity.pdbx_description
1 polymer ?
#
loop_
_entity_poly.entity_id
_entity_poly.type
_entity_poly.pdbx_seq_one_letter_code
_entity_poly.pdbx_strand_id
1 'polypeptide(L)'
;MQLSHEGGVDMSDSRVIMDESAMRRALTRIAHEMVEKNKGIQGCVLIGIRTRGIYIAHRLAERILDIEGHPISVGELDITGYRDDRPYSEEDIRVIPGGELSLLVKDKRIILVDDVLYTGRTIRAALDALMDCGRPQSIQLAVLVDRGHRELPIRPDYVGKNVPTSRHEQIDVSLSEIDDNDCVMILHPREAEIGR
;
A
#
# COMPACT_ATOMS: atom_id res chain seq x y z
N MET A 1 -42.49 13.91 27.35
CA MET A 1 -42.50 12.59 26.69
C MET A 1 -41.38 12.63 25.64
N GLN A 2 -40.40 11.75 25.81
CA GLN A 2 -39.03 11.84 25.31
C GLN A 2 -38.87 11.85 23.78
N LEU A 3 -37.82 12.57 23.38
CA LEU A 3 -37.08 12.57 22.12
C LEU A 3 -36.38 11.23 21.85
N SER A 4 -36.24 10.87 20.57
CA SER A 4 -35.07 10.28 19.88
C SER A 4 -35.58 9.46 18.66
N HIS A 5 -35.76 10.04 17.46
CA HIS A 5 -34.72 10.14 16.41
C HIS A 5 -33.46 9.30 16.70
N GLU A 6 -33.46 8.06 16.21
CA GLU A 6 -32.22 7.37 15.84
C GLU A 6 -32.19 7.29 14.33
N GLY A 7 -31.29 8.07 13.73
CA GLY A 7 -31.02 8.07 12.31
C GLY A 7 -30.39 6.75 11.91
N GLY A 8 -31.11 5.98 11.10
CA GLY A 8 -30.51 4.87 10.36
C GLY A 8 -29.45 5.43 9.42
N VAL A 9 -28.21 4.97 9.61
CA VAL A 9 -27.09 5.25 8.71
C VAL A 9 -27.44 4.64 7.35
N ASP A 10 -27.79 5.51 6.41
CA ASP A 10 -28.11 5.17 5.04
C ASP A 10 -26.79 4.72 4.34
N MET A 11 -26.74 3.50 3.80
CA MET A 11 -25.51 2.88 3.26
C MET A 11 -25.41 3.10 1.75
N SER A 12 -24.28 3.63 1.28
CA SER A 12 -23.82 3.48 -0.11
C SER A 12 -23.77 2.00 -0.49
N ASP A 13 -24.21 1.62 -1.70
CA ASP A 13 -24.13 0.24 -2.18
C ASP A 13 -22.65 -0.22 -2.21
N SER A 14 -22.31 -1.15 -1.33
CA SER A 14 -20.94 -1.64 -1.13
C SER A 14 -20.85 -3.11 -1.50
N ARG A 15 -19.80 -3.50 -2.23
CA ARG A 15 -19.58 -4.89 -2.62
C ARG A 15 -18.19 -5.36 -2.20
N VAL A 16 -18.12 -6.52 -1.55
CA VAL A 16 -16.85 -7.20 -1.27
C VAL A 16 -16.23 -7.68 -2.58
N ILE A 17 -15.00 -7.25 -2.84
CA ILE A 17 -14.22 -7.65 -4.01
C ILE A 17 -13.05 -8.57 -3.64
N MET A 18 -12.58 -8.53 -2.39
CA MET A 18 -11.66 -9.52 -1.84
C MET A 18 -12.07 -9.80 -0.40
N ASP A 19 -12.34 -11.06 -0.09
CA ASP A 19 -12.43 -11.53 1.30
C ASP A 19 -11.03 -11.84 1.86
N GLU A 20 -10.94 -12.17 3.14
CA GLU A 20 -9.71 -12.58 3.82
C GLU A 20 -8.96 -13.67 3.05
N SER A 21 -9.68 -14.69 2.54
CA SER A 21 -9.08 -15.80 1.80
C SER A 21 -8.44 -15.34 0.48
N ALA A 22 -9.08 -14.38 -0.20
CA ALA A 22 -8.60 -13.78 -1.44
C ALA A 22 -7.40 -12.87 -1.18
N MET A 23 -7.43 -12.08 -0.11
CA MET A 23 -6.29 -11.27 0.33
C MET A 23 -5.09 -12.15 0.66
N ARG A 24 -5.28 -13.21 1.46
CA ARG A 24 -4.22 -14.17 1.80
C ARG A 24 -3.57 -14.76 0.55
N ARG A 25 -4.38 -15.23 -0.42
CA ARG A 25 -3.89 -15.78 -1.69
C ARG A 25 -3.15 -14.74 -2.54
N ALA A 26 -3.67 -13.51 -2.59
CA ALA A 26 -3.02 -12.42 -3.34
C ALA A 26 -1.65 -12.09 -2.76
N LEU A 27 -1.53 -11.95 -1.43
CA LEU A 27 -0.26 -11.67 -0.77
C LEU A 27 0.74 -12.81 -0.94
N THR A 28 0.30 -14.08 -0.86
CA THR A 28 1.19 -15.23 -1.13
C THR A 28 1.70 -15.22 -2.56
N ARG A 29 0.84 -14.91 -3.55
CA ARG A 29 1.27 -14.78 -4.94
C ARG A 29 2.27 -13.65 -5.14
N ILE A 30 2.00 -12.46 -4.58
CA ILE A 30 2.93 -11.32 -4.62
C ILE A 30 4.29 -11.72 -4.03
N ALA A 31 4.32 -12.41 -2.87
CA ALA A 31 5.57 -12.85 -2.26
C ALA A 31 6.38 -13.77 -3.17
N HIS A 32 5.75 -14.75 -3.84
CA HIS A 32 6.42 -15.59 -4.83
C HIS A 32 6.93 -14.79 -6.03
N GLU A 33 6.12 -13.89 -6.59
CA GLU A 33 6.54 -13.02 -7.71
C GLU A 33 7.74 -12.14 -7.32
N MET A 34 7.76 -11.62 -6.08
CA MET A 34 8.88 -10.85 -5.55
C MET A 34 10.15 -11.67 -5.54
N VAL A 35 10.12 -12.87 -4.94
CA VAL A 35 11.27 -13.77 -4.84
C VAL A 35 11.78 -14.15 -6.24
N GLU A 36 10.89 -14.55 -7.15
CA GLU A 36 11.25 -14.97 -8.50
C GLU A 36 11.89 -13.84 -9.31
N LYS A 37 11.24 -12.68 -9.37
CA LYS A 37 11.72 -11.52 -10.14
C LYS A 37 13.06 -11.00 -9.62
N ASN A 38 13.26 -11.07 -8.31
CA ASN A 38 14.46 -10.60 -7.64
C ASN A 38 15.57 -11.65 -7.52
N LYS A 39 15.33 -12.89 -7.97
CA LYS A 39 16.23 -14.05 -7.85
C LYS A 39 16.66 -14.28 -6.39
N GLY A 40 15.66 -14.31 -5.51
CA GLY A 40 15.81 -14.28 -4.06
C GLY A 40 15.69 -12.86 -3.49
N ILE A 41 15.93 -12.73 -2.18
CA ILE A 41 15.67 -11.48 -1.43
C ILE A 41 16.92 -10.71 -1.02
N GLN A 42 18.10 -11.17 -1.42
CA GLN A 42 19.35 -10.56 -1.00
C GLN A 42 19.47 -9.11 -1.47
N GLY A 43 19.53 -8.17 -0.52
CA GLY A 43 19.61 -6.73 -0.83
C GLY A 43 18.26 -6.10 -1.22
N CYS A 44 17.15 -6.82 -1.05
CA CYS A 44 15.80 -6.25 -1.13
C CYS A 44 15.39 -5.65 0.22
N VAL A 45 14.61 -4.57 0.18
CA VAL A 45 13.98 -3.96 1.35
C VAL A 45 12.54 -3.63 0.99
N LEU A 46 11.59 -4.03 1.84
CA LEU A 46 10.19 -3.61 1.72
C LEU A 46 10.02 -2.26 2.41
N ILE A 47 9.38 -1.31 1.74
CA ILE A 47 9.05 -0.01 2.32
C ILE A 47 7.54 0.18 2.22
N GLY A 48 6.85 0.05 3.35
CA GLY A 48 5.41 0.24 3.43
C GLY A 48 5.05 1.71 3.54
N ILE A 49 4.14 2.17 2.67
CA ILE A 49 3.60 3.52 2.74
C ILE A 49 2.50 3.56 3.80
N ARG A 50 2.57 4.53 4.70
CA ARG A 50 1.60 4.70 5.77
C ARG A 50 0.20 5.01 5.23
N THR A 51 -0.90 4.50 5.80
CA THR A 51 -1.04 3.66 7.02
C THR A 51 -1.15 2.16 6.75
N ARG A 52 -1.83 1.71 5.70
CA ARG A 52 -2.10 0.27 5.47
C ARG A 52 -0.96 -0.46 4.75
N GLY A 53 -0.18 0.25 3.93
CA GLY A 53 0.94 -0.32 3.18
C GLY A 53 2.01 -0.96 4.09
N ILE A 54 2.25 -0.42 5.29
CA ILE A 54 3.19 -1.01 6.26
C ILE A 54 2.73 -2.36 6.81
N TYR A 55 1.45 -2.53 7.12
CA TYR A 55 0.92 -3.82 7.56
C TYR A 55 0.98 -4.86 6.45
N ILE A 56 0.66 -4.45 5.21
CA ILE A 56 0.83 -5.31 4.03
C ILE A 56 2.31 -5.69 3.84
N ALA A 57 3.24 -4.76 4.03
CA ALA A 57 4.68 -5.02 3.94
C ALA A 57 5.14 -6.06 4.98
N HIS A 58 4.67 -5.97 6.23
CA HIS A 58 4.96 -6.98 7.25
C HIS A 58 4.38 -8.35 6.88
N ARG A 59 3.13 -8.42 6.43
CA ARG A 59 2.50 -9.68 5.97
C ARG A 59 3.24 -10.31 4.78
N LEU A 60 3.80 -9.49 3.90
CA LEU A 60 4.66 -9.95 2.80
C LEU A 60 6.01 -10.46 3.32
N ALA A 61 6.62 -9.77 4.27
CA ALA A 61 7.88 -10.19 4.89
C ALA A 61 7.78 -11.55 5.57
N GLU A 62 6.68 -11.82 6.29
CA GLU A 62 6.41 -13.14 6.89
C GLU A 62 6.31 -14.24 5.83
N ARG A 63 5.55 -14.00 4.76
CA ARG A 63 5.42 -14.97 3.65
C ARG A 63 6.75 -15.21 2.95
N ILE A 64 7.55 -14.15 2.77
CA ILE A 64 8.87 -14.25 2.18
C ILE A 64 9.80 -15.06 3.08
N LEU A 65 9.74 -14.86 4.40
CA LEU A 65 10.50 -15.67 5.37
C LEU A 65 10.13 -17.15 5.26
N ASP A 66 8.83 -17.47 5.14
CA ASP A 66 8.37 -18.87 4.95
C ASP A 66 8.90 -19.49 3.64
N ILE A 67 9.06 -18.69 2.58
CA ILE A 67 9.53 -19.16 1.27
C ILE A 67 11.06 -19.31 1.21
N GLU A 68 11.80 -18.29 1.67
CA GLU A 68 13.26 -18.20 1.51
C GLU A 68 14.04 -18.70 2.74
N GLY A 69 13.37 -18.89 3.87
CA GLY A 69 13.99 -19.25 5.16
C GLY A 69 14.83 -18.13 5.80
N HIS A 70 14.84 -16.94 5.21
CA HIS A 70 15.61 -15.78 5.70
C HIS A 70 14.73 -14.53 5.72
N PRO A 71 14.90 -13.64 6.72
CA PRO A 71 14.09 -12.44 6.82
C PRO A 71 14.49 -11.38 5.79
N ILE A 72 13.49 -10.64 5.30
CA ILE A 72 13.67 -9.40 4.52
C ILE A 72 13.48 -8.19 5.43
N SER A 73 14.27 -7.13 5.22
CA SER A 73 14.12 -5.89 5.98
C SER A 73 12.85 -5.14 5.57
N VAL A 74 12.18 -4.52 6.56
CA VAL A 74 10.96 -3.73 6.38
C VAL A 74 11.15 -2.35 7.00
N GLY A 75 10.78 -1.31 6.27
CA GLY A 75 10.70 0.07 6.77
C GLY A 75 9.34 0.70 6.47
N GLU A 76 9.04 1.81 7.15
CA GLU A 76 7.82 2.60 6.96
C GLU A 76 8.17 3.97 6.38
N LEU A 77 7.34 4.44 5.47
CA LEU A 77 7.46 5.76 4.84
C LEU A 77 6.16 6.55 5.08
N ASP A 78 6.27 7.66 5.83
CA ASP A 78 5.16 8.58 6.07
C ASP A 78 5.24 9.75 5.10
N ILE A 79 4.33 9.78 4.12
CA ILE A 79 4.26 10.84 3.11
C ILE A 79 3.16 11.87 3.40
N THR A 80 2.56 11.85 4.60
CA THR A 80 1.46 12.75 4.97
C THR A 80 1.86 14.23 4.86
N GLY A 81 3.16 14.52 4.99
CA GLY A 81 3.75 15.86 4.82
C GLY A 81 3.88 16.34 3.36
N TYR A 82 3.63 15.51 2.36
CA TYR A 82 3.78 15.86 0.94
C TYR A 82 2.59 16.65 0.38
N ARG A 83 2.29 17.77 1.04
CA ARG A 83 1.43 18.84 0.53
C ARG A 83 2.33 20.03 0.19
N ASP A 84 2.60 20.19 -1.11
CA ASP A 84 3.14 21.33 -1.88
C ASP A 84 4.28 22.25 -1.35
N ASP A 85 4.62 22.32 -0.06
CA ASP A 85 5.39 23.45 0.48
C ASP A 85 6.59 23.13 1.40
N ARG A 86 7.04 21.87 1.57
CA ARG A 86 8.25 21.58 2.38
C ARG A 86 9.14 20.44 1.87
N PRO A 87 10.48 20.61 1.89
CA PRO A 87 11.43 19.51 1.68
C PRO A 87 11.46 18.55 2.88
N TYR A 88 11.74 17.27 2.60
CA TYR A 88 11.79 16.19 3.59
C TYR A 88 12.93 16.32 4.60
N SER A 89 12.74 15.74 5.77
CA SER A 89 13.77 15.48 6.78
C SER A 89 13.84 13.99 7.12
N GLU A 90 14.96 13.52 7.68
CA GLU A 90 15.13 12.11 8.11
C GLU A 90 14.05 11.65 9.12
N GLU A 91 13.32 12.58 9.72
CA GLU A 91 12.25 12.32 10.70
C GLU A 91 10.93 11.85 10.06
N ASP A 92 10.74 12.07 8.75
CA ASP A 92 9.53 11.73 7.99
C ASP A 92 9.47 10.24 7.57
N ILE A 93 10.55 9.50 7.80
CA ILE A 93 10.67 8.08 7.45
C ILE A 93 11.06 7.32 8.71
N ARG A 94 10.13 6.52 9.22
CA ARG A 94 10.33 5.74 10.43
C ARG A 94 10.70 4.33 10.07
N VAL A 95 11.94 3.97 10.36
CA VAL A 95 12.37 2.57 10.29
C VAL A 95 12.21 1.96 11.68
N ILE A 96 11.43 0.88 11.77
CA ILE A 96 11.28 0.06 12.99
C ILE A 96 12.59 -0.75 13.21
N PRO A 97 13.08 -0.96 14.45
CA PRO A 97 14.45 -0.65 14.84
C PRO A 97 15.53 -1.60 14.27
N GLY A 98 16.67 -1.02 13.87
CA GLY A 98 17.87 -1.78 13.53
C GLY A 98 18.99 -1.05 12.75
N GLY A 99 18.77 0.16 12.24
CA GLY A 99 19.83 0.91 11.54
C GLY A 99 19.41 2.28 10.98
N GLU A 100 20.41 3.07 10.55
CA GLU A 100 20.21 4.34 9.85
C GLU A 100 19.55 4.10 8.48
N LEU A 101 18.48 4.84 8.18
CA LEU A 101 17.70 4.72 6.95
C LEU A 101 18.53 4.88 5.67
N SER A 102 19.54 5.73 5.69
CA SER A 102 20.48 5.95 4.59
C SER A 102 21.27 4.68 4.23
N LEU A 103 21.52 3.78 5.19
CA LEU A 103 22.11 2.45 4.96
C LEU A 103 21.09 1.43 4.40
N LEU A 104 19.79 1.65 4.61
CA LEU A 104 18.72 0.79 4.11
C LEU A 104 18.30 1.12 2.66
N VAL A 105 18.56 2.33 2.18
CA VAL A 105 18.19 2.73 0.82
C VAL A 105 19.35 2.58 -0.16
N LYS A 106 20.56 2.96 0.23
CA LYS A 106 21.69 3.02 -0.71
C LYS A 106 22.07 1.64 -1.27
N ASP A 107 22.15 1.56 -2.60
CA ASP A 107 22.52 0.35 -3.35
C ASP A 107 21.60 -0.87 -3.06
N LYS A 108 20.40 -0.62 -2.52
CA LYS A 108 19.37 -1.64 -2.27
C LYS A 108 18.28 -1.64 -3.33
N ARG A 109 17.61 -2.78 -3.47
CA ARG A 109 16.39 -2.91 -4.28
C ARG A 109 15.19 -2.65 -3.39
N ILE A 110 14.58 -1.49 -3.56
CA ILE A 110 13.46 -1.07 -2.74
C ILE A 110 12.17 -1.55 -3.37
N ILE A 111 11.29 -2.13 -2.58
CA ILE A 111 9.95 -2.50 -3.01
C ILE A 111 8.97 -1.69 -2.17
N LEU A 112 8.42 -0.63 -2.78
CA LEU A 112 7.34 0.16 -2.19
C LEU A 112 6.09 -0.72 -2.09
N VAL A 113 5.41 -0.65 -0.95
CA VAL A 113 4.18 -1.40 -0.69
C VAL A 113 3.06 -0.44 -0.33
N ASP A 114 1.97 -0.49 -1.08
CA ASP A 114 0.78 0.33 -0.87
C ASP A 114 -0.48 -0.54 -0.93
N ASP A 115 -1.59 -0.07 -0.36
CA ASP A 115 -2.84 -0.82 -0.38
C ASP A 115 -3.56 -0.68 -1.74
N VAL A 116 -3.72 0.55 -2.23
CA VAL A 116 -4.48 0.86 -3.45
C VAL A 116 -3.73 1.83 -4.35
N LEU A 117 -3.38 1.38 -5.56
CA LEU A 117 -2.87 2.28 -6.59
C LEU A 117 -4.01 2.94 -7.38
N TYR A 118 -4.14 4.26 -7.21
CA TYR A 118 -5.09 5.12 -7.93
C TYR A 118 -4.39 6.04 -8.95
N THR A 119 -4.29 7.35 -8.66
CA THR A 119 -3.71 8.36 -9.59
C THR A 119 -2.19 8.23 -9.74
N GLY A 120 -1.52 7.65 -8.74
CA GLY A 120 -0.06 7.51 -8.66
C GLY A 120 0.65 8.62 -7.86
N ARG A 121 -0.07 9.62 -7.35
CA ARG A 121 0.55 10.77 -6.63
C ARG A 121 1.25 10.37 -5.34
N THR A 122 0.63 9.48 -4.55
CA THR A 122 1.21 8.84 -3.36
C THR A 122 2.57 8.21 -3.68
N ILE A 123 2.62 7.42 -4.75
CA ILE A 123 3.86 6.74 -5.17
C ILE A 123 4.89 7.75 -5.66
N ARG A 124 4.49 8.78 -6.41
CA ARG A 124 5.42 9.85 -6.82
C ARG A 124 6.07 10.53 -5.61
N ALA A 125 5.28 10.90 -4.59
CA ALA A 125 5.81 11.44 -3.35
C ALA A 125 6.79 10.48 -2.65
N ALA A 126 6.42 9.19 -2.59
CA ALA A 126 7.27 8.17 -2.01
C ALA A 126 8.60 8.00 -2.76
N LEU A 127 8.60 8.13 -4.10
CA LEU A 127 9.81 8.10 -4.90
C LEU A 127 10.73 9.28 -4.56
N ASP A 128 10.21 10.49 -4.40
CA ASP A 128 11.04 11.64 -4.03
C ASP A 128 11.64 11.46 -2.63
N ALA A 129 10.83 11.03 -1.66
CA ALA A 129 11.30 10.77 -0.29
C ALA A 129 12.46 9.76 -0.26
N LEU A 130 12.34 8.65 -1.01
CA LEU A 130 13.40 7.66 -1.14
C LEU A 130 14.66 8.24 -1.78
N MET A 131 14.51 9.10 -2.78
CA MET A 131 15.63 9.75 -3.46
C MET A 131 16.28 10.84 -2.60
N ASP A 132 15.56 11.44 -1.66
CA ASP A 132 16.15 12.39 -0.70
C ASP A 132 16.99 11.65 0.36
N CYS A 133 16.59 10.43 0.73
CA CYS A 133 17.30 9.63 1.74
C CYS A 133 18.46 8.80 1.20
N GLY A 134 18.51 8.53 -0.11
CA GLY A 134 19.58 7.70 -0.66
C GLY A 134 19.51 7.51 -2.17
N ARG A 135 20.28 6.53 -2.64
CA ARG A 135 20.34 6.14 -4.06
C ARG A 135 20.11 4.63 -4.14
N PRO A 136 18.86 4.18 -4.27
CA PRO A 136 18.56 2.76 -4.42
C PRO A 136 19.05 2.25 -5.78
N GLN A 137 19.40 0.97 -5.83
CA GLN A 137 19.75 0.28 -7.07
C GLN A 137 18.56 0.21 -8.03
N SER A 138 17.37 -0.04 -7.47
CA SER A 138 16.10 0.00 -8.19
C SER A 138 14.96 0.23 -7.20
N ILE A 139 13.84 0.75 -7.71
CA ILE A 139 12.59 0.87 -6.96
C ILE A 139 11.51 0.11 -7.73
N GLN A 140 10.84 -0.79 -7.03
CA GLN A 140 9.71 -1.56 -7.49
C GLN A 140 8.47 -1.16 -6.71
N LEU A 141 7.29 -1.48 -7.22
CA LEU A 141 6.01 -1.19 -6.57
C LEU A 141 5.12 -2.43 -6.47
N ALA A 142 4.71 -2.77 -5.26
CA ALA A 142 3.72 -3.77 -4.95
C ALA A 142 2.46 -3.12 -4.39
N VAL A 143 1.30 -3.47 -4.95
CA VAL A 143 0.01 -3.02 -4.43
C VAL A 143 -0.96 -4.16 -4.25
N LEU A 144 -1.79 -4.10 -3.22
CA LEU A 144 -2.87 -5.07 -3.04
C LEU A 144 -3.91 -4.90 -4.15
N VAL A 145 -4.31 -3.67 -4.46
CA VAL A 145 -5.30 -3.35 -5.49
C VAL A 145 -4.76 -2.32 -6.47
N ASP A 146 -4.93 -2.59 -7.77
CA ASP A 146 -4.81 -1.58 -8.81
C ASP A 146 -6.20 -1.23 -9.33
N ARG A 147 -6.61 0.03 -9.14
CA ARG A 147 -7.95 0.52 -9.54
C ARG A 147 -7.96 1.36 -10.82
N GLY A 148 -6.82 1.51 -11.49
CA GLY A 148 -6.67 2.32 -12.71
C GLY A 148 -6.68 3.84 -12.47
N HIS A 149 -7.11 4.60 -13.48
CA HIS A 149 -7.21 6.08 -13.48
C HIS A 149 -5.91 6.82 -13.18
N ARG A 150 -4.80 6.34 -13.75
CA ARG A 150 -3.49 6.98 -13.64
C ARG A 150 -3.52 8.42 -14.14
N GLU A 151 -2.89 9.30 -13.37
CA GLU A 151 -2.56 10.68 -13.77
C GLU A 151 -1.05 10.86 -13.96
N LEU A 152 -0.27 9.90 -13.47
CA LEU A 152 1.18 9.81 -13.62
C LEU A 152 1.53 8.47 -14.30
N PRO A 153 2.64 8.39 -15.06
CA PRO A 153 3.07 7.18 -15.76
C PRO A 153 3.68 6.14 -14.79
N ILE A 154 2.94 5.78 -13.76
CA ILE A 154 3.35 4.86 -12.68
C ILE A 154 2.58 3.56 -12.83
N ARG A 155 3.33 2.46 -12.91
CA ARG A 155 2.80 1.10 -13.02
C ARG A 155 3.37 0.24 -11.90
N PRO A 156 2.54 -0.58 -11.24
CA PRO A 156 3.02 -1.52 -10.24
C PRO A 156 3.71 -2.71 -10.92
N ASP A 157 4.75 -3.21 -10.26
CA ASP A 157 5.44 -4.45 -10.61
C ASP A 157 4.65 -5.67 -10.14
N TYR A 158 3.97 -5.54 -8.99
CA TYR A 158 3.20 -6.61 -8.36
C TYR A 158 1.81 -6.10 -8.00
N VAL A 159 0.80 -6.89 -8.36
CA VAL A 159 -0.61 -6.51 -8.14
C VAL A 159 -1.36 -7.68 -7.54
N GLY A 160 -2.04 -7.46 -6.41
CA GLY A 160 -2.93 -8.45 -5.80
C GLY A 160 -4.21 -8.65 -6.62
N LYS A 161 -4.88 -7.57 -7.00
CA LYS A 161 -6.03 -7.60 -7.89
C LYS A 161 -6.15 -6.33 -8.74
N ASN A 162 -6.38 -6.50 -10.04
CA ASN A 162 -6.82 -5.42 -10.91
C ASN A 162 -8.34 -5.28 -10.80
N VAL A 163 -8.81 -4.08 -10.49
CA VAL A 163 -10.24 -3.79 -10.28
C VAL A 163 -10.60 -2.63 -11.18
N PRO A 164 -11.27 -2.86 -12.32
CA PRO A 164 -11.83 -1.79 -13.11
C PRO A 164 -12.82 -1.00 -12.26
N THR A 165 -12.62 0.31 -12.13
CA THR A 165 -13.52 1.20 -11.38
C THR A 165 -13.96 2.39 -12.23
N SER A 166 -15.04 3.07 -11.84
CA SER A 166 -15.31 4.45 -12.23
C SER A 166 -14.51 5.43 -11.37
N ARG A 167 -14.46 6.71 -11.75
CA ARG A 167 -13.80 7.76 -10.94
C ARG A 167 -14.52 8.07 -9.64
N HIS A 168 -15.83 7.79 -9.58
CA HIS A 168 -16.66 8.08 -8.42
C HIS A 168 -16.74 6.91 -7.45
N GLU A 169 -16.40 5.69 -7.89
CA GLU A 169 -16.24 4.55 -6.99
C GLU A 169 -15.03 4.74 -6.08
N GLN A 170 -15.06 4.10 -4.90
CA GLN A 170 -13.94 4.06 -3.98
C GLN A 170 -13.57 2.61 -3.67
N ILE A 171 -12.28 2.37 -3.45
CA ILE A 171 -11.79 1.10 -2.92
C ILE A 171 -11.47 1.34 -1.45
N ASP A 172 -12.11 0.55 -0.60
CA ASP A 172 -11.84 0.54 0.83
C ASP A 172 -11.14 -0.77 1.18
N VAL A 173 -10.00 -0.67 1.85
CA VAL A 173 -9.21 -1.81 2.30
C VAL A 173 -9.27 -1.82 3.81
N SER A 174 -9.73 -2.93 4.38
CA SER A 174 -9.74 -3.18 5.81
C SER A 174 -8.72 -4.26 6.13
N LEU A 175 -7.90 -4.00 7.15
CA LEU A 175 -6.87 -4.94 7.63
C LEU A 175 -7.09 -5.21 9.11
N SER A 176 -6.95 -6.47 9.53
CA SER A 176 -7.23 -6.88 10.91
C SER A 176 -6.37 -6.16 11.96
N GLU A 177 -5.21 -5.61 11.61
CA GLU A 177 -4.36 -4.82 12.51
C GLU A 177 -4.90 -3.43 12.83
N ILE A 178 -5.88 -2.93 12.06
CA ILE A 178 -6.47 -1.59 12.21
C ILE A 178 -8.00 -1.66 12.36
N ASP A 179 -8.64 -2.54 11.59
CA ASP A 179 -10.08 -2.53 11.31
C ASP A 179 -10.81 -3.80 11.82
N ASP A 180 -10.13 -4.67 12.58
CA ASP A 180 -10.62 -5.95 13.13
C ASP A 180 -11.13 -6.98 12.10
N ASN A 181 -10.96 -6.72 10.80
CA ASN A 181 -11.27 -7.67 9.72
C ASN A 181 -10.33 -7.50 8.52
N ASP A 182 -10.28 -8.53 7.67
CA ASP A 182 -9.58 -8.48 6.38
C ASP A 182 -10.61 -8.50 5.25
N CYS A 183 -10.82 -7.36 4.59
CA CYS A 183 -11.58 -7.32 3.35
C CYS A 183 -11.19 -6.13 2.46
N VAL A 184 -11.54 -6.25 1.19
CA VAL A 184 -11.52 -5.13 0.25
C VAL A 184 -12.91 -4.97 -0.30
N MET A 185 -13.44 -3.76 -0.24
CA MET A 185 -14.75 -3.38 -0.74
C MET A 185 -14.62 -2.34 -1.85
N ILE A 186 -15.55 -2.40 -2.80
CA ILE A 186 -15.83 -1.28 -3.70
C ILE A 186 -17.10 -0.58 -3.21
N LEU A 187 -17.01 0.73 -3.03
CA LEU A 187 -18.10 1.60 -2.61
C LEU A 187 -18.61 2.37 -3.83
N HIS A 188 -19.93 2.29 -4.08
CA HIS A 188 -20.55 3.06 -5.15
C HIS A 188 -21.11 4.37 -4.57
N PRO A 189 -20.85 5.51 -5.24
CA PRO A 189 -21.43 6.79 -4.86
C PRO A 189 -22.95 6.71 -4.96
N ARG A 190 -23.66 7.52 -4.17
CA ARG A 190 -25.11 7.64 -4.36
C ARG A 190 -25.41 8.44 -5.63
N GLU A 191 -26.50 8.15 -6.32
CA GLU A 191 -26.88 8.85 -7.57
C GLU A 191 -26.88 10.39 -7.43
N ALA A 192 -27.18 10.92 -6.24
CA ALA A 192 -27.18 12.36 -5.95
C ALA A 192 -25.77 13.03 -5.95
N GLU A 193 -24.69 12.25 -5.91
CA GLU A 193 -23.30 12.73 -5.80
C GLU A 193 -22.57 12.78 -7.16
N ILE A 194 -23.15 12.17 -8.20
CA ILE A 194 -22.54 12.06 -9.54
C ILE A 194 -22.81 13.34 -10.39
N GLY A 195 -23.75 14.19 -9.96
CA GLY A 195 -24.28 15.32 -10.74
C GLY A 195 -23.82 16.73 -10.33
N ARG A 196 -22.67 16.90 -9.66
CA ARG A 196 -22.10 18.23 -9.32
C ARG A 196 -20.76 18.46 -9.99
#